data_AF-A0A963VNI2-F1
#
_entry.id   AF-A0A963VNI2-F1
#
_cell.length_a   1.000
_cell.length_b   1.000
_cell.length_c   1.000
_cell.angle_alpha   90.00
_cell.angle_beta   90.00
_cell.angle_gamma   90.00
#
_symmetry.space_group_name_H-M   'P 1'
#
loop_
_entity.id
_entity.type
_entity.pdbx_description
1 polymer ?
#
loop_
_entity_poly.entity_id
_entity_poly.type
_entity_poly.pdbx_seq_one_letter_code
_entity_poly.pdbx_strand_id
1 'polypeptide(L)'
;GMLQCGNHRPTEVAQWDAGGIHGDNPENFFLQRYAAAYRLEMAHFFDCLQSGSPFRTTVADGLAAQELADAASESAKSGRPVNW
;
A
#
# COMPACT_ATOMS: atom_id res chain seq x y z
N GLY A 1 -14.73 -6.44 21.91
CA GLY A 1 -13.82 -7.19 21.01
C GLY A 1 -13.13 -6.21 20.10
N MET A 2 -11.87 -6.43 19.75
CA MET A 2 -11.08 -5.54 18.88
C MET A 2 -10.84 -6.23 17.53
N LEU A 3 -11.08 -5.51 16.44
CA LEU A 3 -10.72 -5.94 15.09
C LEU A 3 -9.59 -5.02 14.60
N GLN A 4 -8.51 -5.61 14.09
CA GLN A 4 -7.36 -4.87 13.59
C GLN A 4 -6.90 -5.47 12.25
N CYS A 5 -6.67 -4.60 11.27
CA CYS A 5 -5.99 -4.93 10.04
C CYS A 5 -4.66 -4.16 10.03
N GLY A 6 -3.58 -4.85 10.40
CA GLY A 6 -2.24 -4.29 10.49
C GLY A 6 -1.34 -4.68 9.33
N ASN A 7 -0.12 -4.15 9.33
CA ASN A 7 0.93 -4.62 8.43
C ASN A 7 1.47 -5.97 8.90
N HIS A 8 1.93 -6.80 7.96
CA HIS A 8 2.73 -7.97 8.29
C HIS A 8 4.04 -7.54 8.98
N ARG A 9 4.33 -8.21 10.09
CA ARG A 9 5.51 -8.01 10.91
C ARG A 9 6.30 -9.32 10.97
N PRO A 10 7.61 -9.27 11.26
CA PRO A 10 8.42 -10.47 11.42
C PRO A 10 7.84 -11.43 12.47
N THR A 11 7.19 -10.89 13.50
CA THR A 11 6.44 -11.66 14.49
C THR A 11 5.02 -11.11 14.66
N GLU A 12 4.10 -11.99 15.07
CA GLU A 12 2.73 -11.61 15.43
C GLU A 12 2.60 -11.22 16.92
N VAL A 13 3.72 -11.11 17.64
CA VAL A 13 3.73 -10.82 19.08
C VAL A 13 3.37 -9.36 19.31
N ALA A 14 2.45 -9.13 20.25
CA ALA A 14 2.13 -7.80 20.76
C ALA A 14 2.14 -7.82 22.29
N GLN A 15 2.77 -6.82 22.89
CA GLN A 15 2.74 -6.56 24.33
C GLN A 15 1.74 -5.44 24.61
N TRP A 16 0.92 -5.64 25.64
CA TRP A 16 -0.10 -4.68 26.08
C TRP A 16 0.18 -4.35 27.54
N ASP A 17 0.47 -3.09 27.82
CA ASP A 17 0.68 -2.61 29.19
C ASP A 17 0.11 -1.19 29.37
N ALA A 18 0.33 -0.60 30.55
CA ALA A 18 -0.17 0.74 30.87
C ALA A 18 0.42 1.86 29.98
N GLY A 19 1.54 1.60 29.30
CA GLY A 19 2.21 2.50 28.37
C GLY A 19 1.71 2.39 26.92
N GLY A 20 0.96 1.33 26.59
CA GLY A 20 0.33 1.16 25.28
C GLY A 20 0.46 -0.24 24.68
N ILE A 21 0.35 -0.29 23.35
CA ILE A 21 0.51 -1.52 22.57
C ILE A 21 1.84 -1.45 21.83
N HIS A 22 2.69 -2.44 22.07
CA HIS A 22 4.02 -2.56 21.49
C HIS A 22 4.09 -3.80 20.59
N GLY A 23 4.81 -3.69 19.48
CA GLY A 23 5.09 -4.79 18.58
C GLY A 23 6.19 -4.42 17.60
N ASP A 24 6.64 -5.40 16.83
CA ASP A 24 7.72 -5.18 15.86
C ASP A 24 7.32 -4.16 14.79
N ASN A 25 8.34 -3.47 14.27
CA ASN A 25 8.17 -2.75 13.01
C ASN A 25 7.87 -3.74 11.88
N PRO A 26 7.18 -3.31 10.81
CA PRO A 26 7.03 -4.13 9.63
C PRO A 26 8.39 -4.53 9.02
N GLU A 27 8.37 -5.54 8.15
CA GLU A 27 9.56 -5.98 7.42
C GLU A 27 10.34 -4.81 6.79
N ASN A 28 11.66 -4.82 6.98
CA ASN A 28 12.53 -3.71 6.57
C ASN A 28 12.60 -3.55 5.05
N PHE A 29 12.48 -4.65 4.29
CA PHE A 29 12.57 -4.62 2.85
C PHE A 29 11.19 -4.64 2.19
N PHE A 30 10.92 -3.65 1.34
CA PHE A 30 9.61 -3.44 0.72
C PHE A 30 9.11 -4.67 -0.06
N LEU A 31 9.98 -5.30 -0.86
CA LEU A 31 9.59 -6.49 -1.63
C LEU A 31 9.32 -7.70 -0.75
N GLN A 32 10.01 -7.85 0.40
CA GLN A 32 9.71 -8.91 1.35
C GLN A 32 8.35 -8.67 2.00
N ARG A 33 8.10 -7.42 2.42
CA ARG A 33 6.83 -7.01 3.02
C ARG A 33 5.62 -7.26 2.13
N TYR A 34 5.76 -7.06 0.82
CA TYR A 34 4.67 -7.18 -0.15
C TYR A 34 4.86 -8.32 -1.15
N ALA A 35 5.68 -9.33 -0.81
CA ALA A 35 5.95 -10.47 -1.70
C ALA A 35 4.67 -11.18 -2.16
N ALA A 36 3.70 -11.34 -1.26
CA ALA A 36 2.40 -11.91 -1.59
C ALA A 36 1.61 -11.06 -2.59
N ALA A 37 1.63 -9.73 -2.43
CA ALA A 37 0.93 -8.81 -3.33
C ALA A 37 1.55 -8.84 -4.74
N TYR A 38 2.88 -8.78 -4.86
CA TYR A 38 3.58 -8.88 -6.14
C TYR A 38 3.31 -10.22 -6.85
N ARG A 39 3.30 -11.33 -6.11
CA ARG A 39 2.96 -12.64 -6.68
C ARG A 39 1.54 -12.66 -7.25
N LEU A 40 0.58 -12.07 -6.53
CA LEU A 40 -0.81 -11.99 -6.97
C LEU A 40 -0.99 -11.04 -8.17
N GLU A 41 -0.28 -9.92 -8.17
CA GLU A 41 -0.27 -8.97 -9.28
C GLU A 41 0.26 -9.61 -10.57
N MET A 42 1.38 -10.35 -10.49
CA MET A 42 1.93 -11.07 -11.64
C MET A 42 0.98 -12.16 -12.14
N ALA A 43 0.34 -12.92 -11.24
CA ALA A 43 -0.65 -13.92 -11.62
C ALA A 43 -1.84 -13.27 -12.36
N HIS A 44 -2.40 -12.19 -11.79
CA HIS A 44 -3.49 -11.42 -12.41
C HIS A 44 -3.09 -10.90 -13.80
N PHE A 45 -1.86 -10.42 -13.94
CA PHE A 45 -1.35 -9.93 -15.22
C PHE A 45 -1.35 -11.02 -16.29
N PHE A 46 -0.82 -12.22 -15.97
CA PHE A 46 -0.81 -13.34 -16.91
C PHE A 46 -2.22 -13.84 -17.24
N ASP A 47 -3.12 -13.91 -16.26
CA ASP A 47 -4.50 -14.34 -16.46
C ASP A 47 -5.25 -13.40 -17.43
N CYS A 48 -5.10 -12.09 -17.23
CA CYS A 48 -5.67 -11.07 -18.13
C CYS A 48 -5.09 -11.18 -19.55
N LEU A 49 -3.77 -11.36 -19.67
CA LEU A 49 -3.12 -11.53 -20.98
C LEU A 49 -3.62 -12.76 -21.74
N GLN A 50 -3.76 -13.91 -21.06
CA GLN A 50 -4.18 -15.16 -21.69
C GLN A 50 -5.67 -15.16 -22.06
N SER A 51 -6.51 -14.61 -21.19
CA SER A 51 -7.97 -14.59 -21.39
C SER A 51 -8.46 -13.43 -22.26
N GLY A 52 -7.65 -12.38 -22.44
CA GLY A 52 -8.09 -11.12 -23.02
C GLY A 52 -9.01 -10.30 -22.11
N SER A 53 -9.14 -10.67 -20.83
CA SER A 53 -9.94 -9.93 -19.86
C SER A 53 -9.31 -8.56 -19.56
N PRO A 54 -10.12 -7.53 -19.25
CA PRO A 54 -9.58 -6.22 -18.89
C PRO A 54 -8.73 -6.30 -17.63
N PHE A 55 -7.64 -5.53 -17.61
CA PHE A 55 -6.85 -5.34 -16.39
C PHE A 55 -7.64 -4.53 -15.37
N ARG A 56 -7.46 -4.82 -14.09
CA ARG A 56 -8.10 -4.08 -12.99
C ARG A 56 -7.60 -2.64 -12.90
N THR A 57 -6.32 -2.45 -13.20
CA THR A 57 -5.65 -1.14 -13.19
C THR A 57 -5.43 -0.68 -14.61
N THR A 58 -5.79 0.58 -14.87
CA THR A 58 -5.70 1.23 -16.17
C THR A 58 -4.64 2.33 -16.15
N VAL A 59 -4.30 2.85 -17.33
CA VAL A 59 -3.42 4.03 -17.44
C VAL A 59 -4.05 5.27 -16.78
N ALA A 60 -5.39 5.39 -16.82
CA ALA A 60 -6.09 6.51 -16.21
C ALA A 60 -5.92 6.53 -14.68
N ASP A 61 -5.90 5.36 -14.04
CA ASP A 61 -5.63 5.25 -12.60
C ASP A 61 -4.22 5.75 -12.26
N GLY A 62 -3.23 5.44 -13.11
CA GLY A 62 -1.86 5.92 -12.97
C GLY A 62 -1.73 7.43 -13.14
N LEU A 63 -2.44 8.01 -14.11
CA LEU A 63 -2.46 9.46 -14.32
C LEU A 63 -3.06 10.19 -13.11
N ALA A 64 -4.23 9.75 -12.64
CA ALA A 64 -4.88 10.36 -11.47
C ALA A 64 -4.02 10.24 -10.21
N ALA A 65 -3.32 9.12 -10.01
CA ALA A 65 -2.38 8.94 -8.91
C ALA A 65 -1.18 9.92 -9.00
N GLN A 66 -0.68 10.19 -10.20
CA GLN A 66 0.41 11.15 -10.41
C GLN A 66 -0.05 12.58 -10.15
N GLU A 67 -1.22 12.98 -10.65
CA GLU A 67 -1.79 14.31 -10.40
C GLU A 67 -1.96 14.58 -8.90
N LEU A 68 -2.45 13.58 -8.15
CA LEU A 68 -2.53 13.63 -6.69
C LEU A 68 -1.15 13.76 -6.03
N ALA A 69 -0.15 13.01 -6.49
CA ALA A 69 1.20 13.08 -5.95
C ALA A 69 1.85 14.46 -6.17
N ASP A 70 1.58 15.09 -7.31
CA ASP A 70 2.06 16.43 -7.65
C ASP A 70 1.38 17.49 -6.76
N ALA A 71 0.07 17.42 -6.60
CA ALA A 71 -0.69 18.31 -5.70
C ALA A 71 -0.24 18.18 -4.24
N ALA A 72 -0.01 16.95 -3.76
CA ALA A 72 0.53 16.69 -2.42
C ALA A 72 1.95 17.28 -2.26
N SER A 73 2.78 17.16 -3.29
CA SER A 73 4.14 17.71 -3.31
C SER A 73 4.14 19.25 -3.28
N GLU A 74 3.24 19.89 -4.02
CA GLU A 74 3.06 21.34 -4.00
C GLU A 74 2.53 21.82 -2.64
N SER A 75 1.56 21.11 -2.06
CA SER A 75 1.02 21.41 -0.73
C SER A 75 2.11 21.34 0.33
N ALA A 76 2.95 20.31 0.30
CA ALA A 76 4.07 20.16 1.23
C ALA A 76 5.10 21.29 1.11
N LYS A 77 5.36 21.79 -0.10
CA LYS A 77 6.30 22.90 -0.33
C LYS A 77 5.74 24.26 0.08
N SER A 78 4.45 24.50 -0.20
CA SER A 78 3.79 25.79 0.02
C SER A 78 3.22 25.95 1.44
N GLY A 79 3.02 24.84 2.15
CA GLY A 79 2.33 24.81 3.45
C GLY A 79 0.84 25.13 3.34
N ARG A 80 0.24 25.02 2.14
CA ARG A 80 -1.17 25.35 1.88
C ARG A 80 -1.88 24.18 1.19
N PRO A 81 -3.20 24.03 1.38
CA PRO A 81 -3.97 23.07 0.58
C PRO A 81 -3.93 23.43 -0.91
N VAL A 82 -3.85 22.40 -1.76
CA VAL A 82 -3.92 22.52 -3.23
C VAL A 82 -5.22 21.85 -3.69
N ASN A 83 -5.96 22.49 -4.58
CA ASN A 83 -7.14 21.90 -5.22
C ASN A 83 -6.69 21.21 -6.53
N TRP A 84 -7.07 19.95 -6.70
CA TRP A 84 -6.74 19.08 -7.83
C TRP A 84 -7.99 18.34 -8.29
#